data_AF-A0A7S4KGT6-F1
#
_entry.id   AF-A0A7S4KGT6-F1
#
_cell.length_a   1.000
_cell.length_b   1.000
_cell.length_c   1.000
_cell.angle_alpha   90.00
_cell.angle_beta   90.00
_cell.angle_gamma   90.00
#
_symmetry.space_group_name_H-M   'P 1'
#
loop_
_entity.id
_entity.type
_entity.pdbx_description
1 polymer ?
#
loop_
_entity_poly.entity_id
_entity_poly.type
_entity_poly.pdbx_seq_one_letter_code
_entity_poly.pdbx_strand_id
1 'polypeptide(L)'
;RSPIMRRALILYTTRLDLLKRARERTAQRFANIDTYAHEGDVPEFDRYVHEKQTEDEFENFDQRVEHAFQKAWATNKAEIWNAHKRSVREGTLTKGLTPQVLTSISSKLDDRKSWLREVWAQVDSDYRSGDETRVASAMQAIQQAHANEGNEYMEWAYHKKYDMRFMGPKERAETEAELKSANFPDISEDEVNRYMNRRISMNDLEETITEKFGRAGRAHWEILQQAKDDEYRE
;
A
#
# COMPACT_ATOMS: atom_id res chain seq x y z
N ARG A 1 -3.50 37.24 -42.83
CA ARG A 1 -3.69 36.01 -42.03
C ARG A 1 -2.99 34.86 -42.76
N SER A 2 -2.03 34.19 -42.10
CA SER A 2 -1.17 33.18 -42.76
C SER A 2 -1.98 31.98 -43.28
N PRO A 3 -1.75 31.52 -44.52
CA PRO A 3 -2.42 30.34 -45.09
C PRO A 3 -2.15 29.05 -44.29
N ILE A 4 -1.03 28.99 -43.57
CA ILE A 4 -0.68 27.88 -42.67
C ILE A 4 -1.66 27.81 -41.49
N MET A 5 -2.01 28.96 -40.91
CA MET A 5 -2.92 29.04 -39.77
C MET A 5 -4.37 28.67 -40.15
N ARG A 6 -4.79 28.97 -41.39
CA ARG A 6 -6.10 28.52 -41.92
C ARG A 6 -6.15 27.01 -42.14
N ARG A 7 -5.09 26.40 -42.69
CA ARG A 7 -5.01 24.94 -42.87
C ARG A 7 -5.02 24.20 -41.54
N ALA A 8 -4.28 24.70 -40.54
CA ALA A 8 -4.29 24.13 -39.19
C ALA A 8 -5.67 24.19 -38.54
N LEU A 9 -6.40 25.30 -38.70
CA LEU A 9 -7.75 25.45 -38.16
C LEU A 9 -8.74 24.46 -38.81
N ILE A 10 -8.67 24.29 -40.13
CA ILE A 10 -9.52 23.36 -40.88
C ILE A 10 -9.24 21.91 -40.46
N LEU A 11 -7.96 21.53 -40.30
CA LEU A 11 -7.58 20.20 -39.82
C LEU A 11 -8.06 19.94 -38.38
N TYR A 12 -8.00 20.95 -37.51
CA TYR A 12 -8.48 20.85 -36.15
C TYR A 12 -10.00 20.68 -36.09
N THR A 13 -10.76 21.50 -36.84
CA THR A 13 -12.23 21.41 -36.85
C THR A 13 -12.72 20.11 -37.46
N THR A 14 -12.10 19.64 -38.56
CA THR A 14 -12.43 18.33 -39.15
C THR A 14 -12.09 17.18 -38.21
N ARG A 15 -10.97 17.23 -37.47
CA ARG A 15 -10.65 16.24 -36.44
C ARG A 15 -11.69 16.20 -35.32
N LEU A 16 -12.17 17.35 -34.86
CA LEU A 16 -13.22 17.43 -33.84
C LEU A 16 -14.55 16.85 -34.34
N ASP A 17 -14.95 17.15 -35.58
CA ASP A 17 -16.18 16.60 -36.17
C ASP A 17 -16.10 15.08 -36.35
N LEU A 18 -14.94 14.56 -36.75
CA LEU A 18 -14.71 13.12 -36.84
C LEU A 18 -14.79 12.44 -35.47
N LEU A 19 -14.22 13.05 -34.43
CA LEU A 19 -14.31 12.55 -33.05
C LEU A 19 -15.76 12.57 -32.54
N LYS A 20 -16.52 13.64 -32.83
CA LYS A 20 -17.93 13.74 -32.46
C LYS A 20 -18.74 12.61 -33.10
N ARG A 21 -18.62 12.41 -34.41
CA ARG A 21 -19.31 11.32 -35.13
C ARG A 21 -18.87 9.94 -34.66
N ALA A 22 -17.60 9.76 -34.30
CA ALA A 22 -17.12 8.51 -33.71
C ALA A 22 -17.83 8.25 -32.37
N ARG A 23 -17.89 9.25 -31.47
CA ARG A 23 -18.58 9.12 -30.17
C ARG A 23 -20.08 8.86 -30.31
N GLU A 24 -20.75 9.53 -31.24
CA GLU A 24 -22.18 9.30 -31.52
C GLU A 24 -22.43 7.86 -32.00
N ARG A 25 -21.58 7.33 -32.89
CA ARG A 25 -21.66 5.93 -33.32
C ARG A 25 -21.37 4.95 -32.19
N THR A 26 -20.38 5.22 -31.36
CA THR A 26 -20.11 4.41 -30.15
C THR A 26 -21.31 4.42 -29.22
N ALA A 27 -21.90 5.58 -28.94
CA ALA A 27 -23.09 5.70 -28.11
C ALA A 27 -24.27 4.90 -28.69
N GLN A 28 -24.48 4.96 -30.01
CA GLN A 28 -25.52 4.15 -30.67
C GLN A 28 -25.24 2.64 -30.57
N ARG A 29 -23.98 2.20 -30.72
CA ARG A 29 -23.56 0.79 -30.58
C ARG A 29 -23.73 0.23 -29.17
N PHE A 30 -23.61 1.07 -28.14
CA PHE A 30 -23.78 0.66 -26.74
C PHE A 30 -25.12 1.13 -26.13
N ALA A 31 -26.06 1.61 -26.96
CA ALA A 31 -27.36 2.10 -26.49
C ALA A 31 -28.31 0.96 -26.07
N ASN A 32 -28.17 -0.23 -26.66
CA ASN A 32 -28.96 -1.42 -26.31
C ASN A 32 -28.03 -2.60 -26.04
N ILE A 33 -28.39 -3.47 -25.09
CA ILE A 33 -27.62 -4.67 -24.78
C ILE A 33 -27.54 -5.62 -25.98
N ASP A 34 -28.60 -5.70 -26.78
CA ASP A 34 -28.69 -6.58 -27.95
C ASP A 34 -27.65 -6.26 -29.05
N THR A 35 -27.01 -5.09 -29.00
CA THR A 35 -26.05 -4.65 -30.04
C THR A 35 -24.59 -4.93 -29.69
N TYR A 36 -24.30 -5.47 -28.51
CA TYR A 36 -22.94 -5.82 -28.08
C TYR A 36 -22.84 -7.02 -27.12
N ALA A 37 -23.96 -7.69 -26.83
CA ALA A 37 -23.99 -8.78 -25.84
C ALA A 37 -23.44 -10.11 -26.36
N HIS A 38 -23.43 -10.34 -27.68
CA HIS A 38 -22.93 -11.59 -28.25
C HIS A 38 -21.57 -11.38 -28.90
N GLU A 39 -20.71 -12.40 -28.74
CA GLU A 39 -19.42 -12.45 -29.42
C GLU A 39 -19.61 -12.34 -30.94
N GLY A 40 -18.90 -11.41 -31.55
CA GLY A 40 -18.97 -11.11 -32.98
C GLY A 40 -19.86 -9.91 -33.34
N ASP A 41 -20.70 -9.39 -32.42
CA ASP A 41 -21.54 -8.21 -32.67
C ASP A 41 -20.68 -6.95 -32.88
N VAL A 42 -19.60 -6.83 -32.09
CA VAL A 42 -18.63 -5.73 -32.19
C VAL A 42 -17.21 -6.29 -32.01
N PRO A 43 -16.56 -6.78 -33.09
CA PRO A 43 -15.25 -7.46 -32.99
C PRO A 43 -14.15 -6.65 -32.30
N GLU A 44 -14.22 -5.33 -32.41
CA GLU A 44 -13.29 -4.39 -31.76
C GLU A 44 -13.49 -4.36 -30.24
N PHE A 45 -14.73 -4.50 -29.78
CA PHE A 45 -15.10 -4.58 -28.38
C PHE A 45 -14.80 -5.97 -27.81
N ASP A 46 -15.05 -7.04 -28.57
CA ASP A 46 -14.71 -8.41 -28.17
C ASP A 46 -13.20 -8.55 -27.94
N ARG A 47 -12.39 -8.02 -28.86
CA ARG A 47 -10.93 -7.97 -28.69
C ARG A 47 -10.54 -7.17 -27.44
N TYR A 48 -11.16 -6.02 -27.21
CA TYR A 48 -10.91 -5.22 -26.01
C TYR A 48 -11.28 -5.97 -24.73
N VAL A 49 -12.41 -6.67 -24.70
CA VAL A 49 -12.84 -7.49 -23.56
C VAL A 49 -11.87 -8.66 -23.35
N HIS A 50 -11.45 -9.35 -24.41
CA HIS A 50 -10.48 -10.43 -24.33
C HIS A 50 -9.12 -9.93 -23.82
N GLU A 51 -8.62 -8.81 -24.33
CA GLU A 51 -7.38 -8.16 -23.84
C GLU A 51 -7.49 -7.84 -22.35
N LYS A 52 -8.63 -7.27 -21.91
CA LYS A 52 -8.87 -6.97 -20.50
C LYS A 52 -8.99 -8.21 -19.62
N GLN A 53 -9.68 -9.25 -20.08
CA GLN A 53 -9.78 -10.52 -19.37
C GLN A 53 -8.42 -11.21 -19.24
N THR A 54 -7.58 -11.12 -20.28
CA THR A 54 -6.23 -11.67 -20.24
C THR A 54 -5.37 -10.92 -19.23
N GLU A 55 -5.42 -9.58 -19.21
CA GLU A 55 -4.75 -8.77 -18.18
C GLU A 55 -5.24 -9.16 -16.77
N ASP A 56 -6.56 -9.24 -16.59
CA ASP A 56 -7.21 -9.60 -15.33
C ASP A 56 -6.87 -11.03 -14.85
N GLU A 57 -6.67 -11.99 -15.76
CA GLU A 57 -6.35 -13.38 -15.42
C GLU A 57 -4.99 -13.52 -14.71
N PHE A 58 -4.01 -12.70 -15.13
CA PHE A 58 -2.67 -12.72 -14.52
C PHE A 58 -2.53 -11.78 -13.32
N GLU A 59 -3.36 -10.74 -13.22
CA GLU A 59 -3.24 -9.73 -12.15
C GLU A 59 -4.17 -9.99 -10.95
N ASN A 60 -5.19 -10.85 -11.10
CA ASN A 60 -6.17 -11.10 -10.03
C ASN A 60 -5.76 -12.21 -9.06
N PHE A 61 -5.85 -11.88 -7.77
CA PHE A 61 -5.68 -12.83 -6.67
C PHE A 61 -6.95 -13.64 -6.42
N ASP A 62 -6.82 -14.67 -5.57
CA ASP A 62 -7.95 -15.32 -4.94
C ASP A 62 -8.76 -14.29 -4.15
N GLN A 63 -10.08 -14.49 -4.07
CA GLN A 63 -10.97 -13.54 -3.40
C GLN A 63 -10.56 -13.26 -1.95
N ARG A 64 -10.13 -14.29 -1.21
CA ARG A 64 -9.69 -14.11 0.19
C ARG A 64 -8.40 -13.31 0.28
N VAL A 65 -7.48 -13.59 -0.63
CA VAL A 65 -6.20 -12.89 -0.75
C VAL A 65 -6.42 -11.44 -1.16
N GLU A 66 -7.31 -11.15 -2.12
CA GLU A 66 -7.66 -9.80 -2.53
C GLU A 66 -8.30 -9.01 -1.38
N HIS A 67 -9.23 -9.60 -0.63
CA HIS A 67 -9.82 -8.95 0.54
C HIS A 67 -8.78 -8.61 1.62
N ALA A 68 -7.85 -9.53 1.88
CA ALA A 68 -6.77 -9.33 2.84
C ALA A 68 -5.75 -8.27 2.35
N PHE A 69 -5.39 -8.29 1.06
CA PHE A 69 -4.61 -7.25 0.41
C PHE A 69 -5.25 -5.87 0.57
N GLN A 70 -6.55 -5.72 0.33
CA GLN A 70 -7.25 -4.44 0.48
C GLN A 70 -7.21 -3.92 1.93
N LYS A 71 -7.27 -4.81 2.93
CA LYS A 71 -7.11 -4.44 4.34
C LYS A 71 -5.67 -3.99 4.64
N ALA A 72 -4.68 -4.76 4.22
CA ALA A 72 -3.26 -4.40 4.38
C ALA A 72 -2.92 -3.06 3.69
N TRP A 73 -3.50 -2.84 2.50
CA TRP A 73 -3.38 -1.58 1.76
C TRP A 73 -4.01 -0.41 2.50
N ALA A 74 -5.23 -0.58 3.03
CA ALA A 74 -5.89 0.47 3.80
C ALA A 74 -5.04 0.92 5.00
N THR A 75 -4.43 -0.02 5.71
CA THR A 75 -3.50 0.26 6.81
C THR A 75 -2.26 1.02 6.34
N ASN A 76 -1.58 0.54 5.29
CA ASN A 76 -0.39 1.20 4.73
C ASN A 76 -0.67 2.62 4.22
N LYS A 77 -1.80 2.80 3.53
CA LYS A 77 -2.27 4.11 3.08
C LYS A 77 -2.49 5.05 4.25
N ALA A 78 -3.10 4.58 5.33
CA ALA A 78 -3.29 5.38 6.54
C ALA A 78 -1.96 5.76 7.18
N GLU A 79 -0.98 4.85 7.23
CA GLU A 79 0.36 5.12 7.75
C GLU A 79 1.07 6.25 6.98
N ILE A 80 1.08 6.19 5.65
CA ILE A 80 1.69 7.23 4.78
C ILE A 80 1.02 8.59 4.99
N TRP A 81 -0.32 8.63 5.05
CA TRP A 81 -1.05 9.87 5.30
C TRP A 81 -0.78 10.44 6.69
N ASN A 82 -0.71 9.59 7.71
CA ASN A 82 -0.45 10.03 9.08
C ASN A 82 0.99 10.51 9.27
N ALA A 83 1.96 9.89 8.59
CA ALA A 83 3.34 10.39 8.51
C ALA A 83 3.36 11.81 7.93
N HIS A 84 2.68 12.04 6.81
CA HIS A 84 2.61 13.38 6.21
C HIS A 84 1.95 14.42 7.14
N LYS A 85 0.81 14.08 7.76
CA LYS A 85 0.14 14.97 8.74
C LYS A 85 1.08 15.37 9.88
N ARG A 86 1.96 14.45 10.31
CA ARG A 86 2.94 14.69 11.36
C ARG A 86 4.00 15.70 10.90
N SER A 87 4.57 15.54 9.71
CA SER A 87 5.56 16.48 9.15
C SER A 87 5.02 17.90 9.01
N VAL A 88 3.73 18.04 8.68
CA VAL A 88 3.04 19.35 8.66
C VAL A 88 2.88 19.91 10.08
N ARG A 89 2.45 19.08 11.03
CA ARG A 89 2.25 19.50 12.43
C ARG A 89 3.57 19.90 13.12
N GLU A 90 4.65 19.17 12.85
CA GLU A 90 5.97 19.38 13.45
C GLU A 90 6.76 20.51 12.75
N GLY A 91 6.18 21.16 11.74
CA GLY A 91 6.76 22.31 11.06
C GLY A 91 7.90 21.97 10.10
N THR A 92 8.18 20.68 9.89
CA THR A 92 9.17 20.17 8.91
C THR A 92 8.73 20.50 7.48
N LEU A 93 7.41 20.54 7.23
CA LEU A 93 6.82 21.08 6.01
C LEU A 93 6.19 22.45 6.29
N THR A 94 6.83 23.52 5.82
CA THR A 94 6.39 24.92 6.02
C THR A 94 5.16 25.32 5.20
N LYS A 95 4.78 24.52 4.21
CA LYS A 95 3.56 24.66 3.43
C LYS A 95 2.76 23.37 3.62
N GLY A 96 1.49 23.49 3.98
CA GLY A 96 0.59 22.34 4.18
C GLY A 96 0.31 21.55 2.89
N LEU A 97 -0.95 21.27 2.58
CA LEU A 97 -1.32 20.52 1.37
C LEU A 97 -1.19 21.40 0.11
N THR A 98 0.00 21.41 -0.49
CA THR A 98 0.21 21.98 -1.83
C THR A 98 0.00 20.91 -2.92
N PRO A 99 -0.24 21.31 -4.18
CA PRO A 99 -0.34 20.36 -5.29
C PRO A 99 0.90 19.46 -5.42
N GLN A 100 2.11 20.01 -5.19
CA GLN A 100 3.36 19.25 -5.25
C GLN A 100 3.44 18.17 -4.15
N VAL A 101 2.98 18.51 -2.95
CA VAL A 101 2.88 17.57 -1.83
C VAL A 101 1.88 16.45 -2.15
N LEU A 102 0.72 16.78 -2.73
CA LEU A 102 -0.26 15.79 -3.16
C LEU A 102 0.30 14.85 -4.24
N THR A 103 1.03 15.36 -5.22
CA THR A 103 1.71 14.53 -6.23
C THR A 103 2.74 13.60 -5.59
N SER A 104 3.54 14.10 -4.64
CA SER A 104 4.52 13.28 -3.92
C SER A 104 3.86 12.17 -3.09
N ILE A 105 2.76 12.48 -2.39
CA ILE A 105 2.00 11.49 -1.64
C ILE A 105 1.38 10.46 -2.58
N SER A 106 0.81 10.89 -3.72
CA SER A 106 0.24 9.98 -4.71
C SER A 106 1.28 8.99 -5.21
N SER A 107 2.47 9.48 -5.60
CA SER A 107 3.58 8.63 -6.03
C SER A 107 3.93 7.58 -4.97
N LYS A 108 4.12 8.01 -3.70
CA LYS A 108 4.42 7.08 -2.60
C LYS A 108 3.32 6.05 -2.36
N LEU A 109 2.06 6.45 -2.53
CA LEU A 109 0.93 5.54 -2.41
C LEU A 109 0.94 4.51 -3.55
N ASP A 110 1.20 4.94 -4.78
CA ASP A 110 1.26 4.07 -5.94
C ASP A 110 2.43 3.08 -5.82
N ASP A 111 3.62 3.55 -5.41
CA ASP A 111 4.80 2.72 -5.18
C ASP A 111 4.54 1.68 -4.06
N ARG A 112 3.97 2.10 -2.93
CA ARG A 112 3.65 1.19 -1.82
C ARG A 112 2.58 0.18 -2.21
N LYS A 113 1.59 0.57 -3.01
CA LYS A 113 0.54 -0.33 -3.48
C LYS A 113 1.11 -1.37 -4.45
N SER A 114 2.00 -0.95 -5.35
CA SER A 114 2.70 -1.86 -6.28
C SER A 114 3.54 -2.88 -5.50
N TRP A 115 4.35 -2.40 -4.55
CA TRP A 115 5.14 -3.27 -3.68
C TRP A 115 4.26 -4.26 -2.91
N LEU A 116 3.14 -3.80 -2.33
CA LEU A 116 2.20 -4.70 -1.65
C LEU A 116 1.59 -5.74 -2.59
N ARG A 117 1.29 -5.39 -3.84
CA ARG A 117 0.82 -6.35 -4.85
C ARG A 117 1.86 -7.45 -5.08
N GLU A 118 3.14 -7.09 -5.18
CA GLU A 118 4.23 -8.07 -5.35
C GLU A 118 4.37 -9.01 -4.14
N VAL A 119 4.22 -8.49 -2.92
CA VAL A 119 4.22 -9.30 -1.69
C VAL A 119 3.01 -10.23 -1.64
N TRP A 120 1.81 -9.71 -1.91
CA TRP A 120 0.57 -10.50 -1.85
C TRP A 120 0.43 -11.49 -3.01
N ALA A 121 1.13 -11.28 -4.12
CA ALA A 121 1.24 -12.27 -5.20
C ALA A 121 1.95 -13.55 -4.74
N GLN A 122 2.92 -13.44 -3.83
CA GLN A 122 3.58 -14.62 -3.23
C GLN A 122 2.61 -15.37 -2.32
N VAL A 123 1.83 -14.64 -1.51
CA VAL A 123 0.77 -15.21 -0.66
C VAL A 123 -0.29 -15.90 -1.51
N ASP A 124 -0.71 -15.30 -2.63
CA ASP A 124 -1.65 -15.91 -3.58
C ASP A 124 -1.10 -17.22 -4.17
N SER A 125 0.16 -17.18 -4.61
CA SER A 125 0.84 -18.34 -5.16
C SER A 125 0.93 -19.48 -4.14
N ASP A 126 1.30 -19.18 -2.89
CA ASP A 126 1.37 -20.16 -1.80
C ASP A 126 -0.02 -20.71 -1.44
N TYR A 127 -1.04 -19.85 -1.41
CA TYR A 127 -2.43 -20.24 -1.16
C TYR A 127 -3.00 -21.17 -2.24
N ARG A 128 -2.57 -21.01 -3.49
CA ARG A 128 -2.99 -21.83 -4.64
C ARG A 128 -2.03 -22.98 -4.98
N SER A 129 -0.95 -23.15 -4.21
CA SER A 129 0.15 -24.09 -4.52
C SER A 129 -0.21 -25.57 -4.38
N GLY A 130 -1.24 -25.90 -3.60
CA GLY A 130 -1.61 -27.28 -3.25
C GLY A 130 -0.70 -27.92 -2.19
N ASP A 131 0.35 -27.24 -1.72
CA ASP A 131 1.19 -27.66 -0.60
C ASP A 131 0.55 -27.22 0.72
N GLU A 132 0.13 -28.18 1.55
CA GLU A 132 -0.56 -27.90 2.82
C GLU A 132 0.22 -26.95 3.73
N THR A 133 1.56 -27.03 3.74
CA THR A 133 2.38 -26.15 4.59
C THR A 133 2.34 -24.71 4.12
N ARG A 134 2.47 -24.49 2.81
CA ARG A 134 2.39 -23.16 2.19
C ARG A 134 1.00 -22.56 2.29
N VAL A 135 -0.02 -23.38 2.07
CA VAL A 135 -1.42 -22.97 2.20
C VAL A 135 -1.71 -22.54 3.64
N ALA A 136 -1.22 -23.28 4.64
CA ALA A 136 -1.39 -22.90 6.05
C ALA A 136 -0.71 -21.56 6.38
N SER A 137 0.52 -21.34 5.90
CA SER A 137 1.22 -20.06 6.07
C SER A 137 0.50 -18.89 5.39
N ALA A 138 0.01 -19.09 4.16
CA ALA A 138 -0.76 -18.08 3.45
C ALA A 138 -2.10 -17.76 4.16
N MET A 139 -2.77 -18.79 4.70
CA MET A 139 -3.98 -18.61 5.51
C MET A 139 -3.71 -17.79 6.78
N GLN A 140 -2.59 -18.04 7.46
CA GLN A 140 -2.18 -17.24 8.62
C GLN A 140 -1.96 -15.77 8.24
N ALA A 141 -1.28 -15.49 7.14
CA ALA A 141 -1.08 -14.12 6.65
C ALA A 141 -2.41 -13.41 6.31
N ILE A 142 -3.36 -14.14 5.69
CA ILE A 142 -4.72 -13.65 5.42
C ILE A 142 -5.44 -13.31 6.74
N GLN A 143 -5.36 -14.18 7.75
CA GLN A 143 -5.98 -13.97 9.06
C GLN A 143 -5.39 -12.75 9.79
N GLN A 144 -4.06 -12.61 9.83
CA GLN A 144 -3.37 -11.47 10.44
C GLN A 144 -3.81 -10.14 9.79
N ALA A 145 -3.90 -10.12 8.45
CA ALA A 145 -4.37 -8.94 7.72
C ALA A 145 -5.83 -8.57 8.06
N HIS A 146 -6.68 -9.55 8.35
CA HIS A 146 -8.07 -9.31 8.79
C HIS A 146 -8.19 -8.84 10.24
N ALA A 147 -7.32 -9.33 11.12
CA ALA A 147 -7.28 -8.93 12.53
C ALA A 147 -6.81 -7.47 12.73
N ASN A 148 -6.31 -6.81 11.68
CA ASN A 148 -5.56 -5.56 11.77
C ASN A 148 -4.35 -5.66 12.71
N GLU A 149 -3.82 -6.87 12.89
CA GLU A 149 -2.57 -7.08 13.60
C GLU A 149 -1.46 -6.39 12.80
N GLY A 150 -0.54 -5.74 13.51
CA GLY A 150 0.62 -5.13 12.87
C GLY A 150 1.39 -6.19 12.08
N ASN A 151 1.86 -5.84 10.89
CA ASN A 151 2.71 -6.76 10.13
C ASN A 151 4.13 -6.71 10.72
N GLU A 152 4.61 -7.85 11.25
CA GLU A 152 5.96 -8.01 11.81
C GLU A 152 7.05 -7.54 10.84
N TYR A 153 6.87 -7.77 9.53
CA TYR A 153 7.81 -7.29 8.51
C TYR A 153 7.88 -5.76 8.45
N MET A 154 6.73 -5.08 8.58
CA MET A 154 6.72 -3.60 8.58
C MET A 154 7.35 -3.05 9.85
N GLU A 155 7.14 -3.69 11.00
CA GLU A 155 7.85 -3.37 12.24
C GLU A 155 9.36 -3.52 12.08
N TRP A 156 9.83 -4.67 11.59
CA TRP A 156 11.24 -4.89 11.27
C TRP A 156 11.78 -3.83 10.29
N ALA A 157 11.01 -3.50 9.26
CA ALA A 157 11.39 -2.51 8.26
C ALA A 157 11.56 -1.11 8.87
N TYR A 158 10.67 -0.71 9.79
CA TYR A 158 10.82 0.55 10.52
C TYR A 158 12.06 0.55 11.42
N HIS A 159 12.32 -0.54 12.14
CA HIS A 159 13.55 -0.70 12.94
C HIS A 159 14.80 -0.63 12.08
N LYS A 160 14.86 -1.40 10.99
CA LYS A 160 16.01 -1.40 10.08
C LYS A 160 16.28 -0.02 9.51
N LYS A 161 15.24 0.72 9.10
CA LYS A 161 15.39 2.11 8.60
C LYS A 161 15.82 3.09 9.70
N TYR A 162 15.39 2.89 10.94
CA TYR A 162 15.85 3.68 12.07
C TYR A 162 17.34 3.45 12.35
N ASP A 163 17.76 2.18 12.40
CA ASP A 163 19.16 1.80 12.68
C ASP A 163 20.13 2.35 11.64
N MET A 164 19.72 2.38 10.37
CA MET A 164 20.50 2.95 9.26
C MET A 164 20.86 4.43 9.45
N ARG A 165 20.15 5.17 10.32
CA ARG A 165 20.48 6.56 10.64
C ARG A 165 21.75 6.68 11.48
N PHE A 166 22.08 5.63 12.22
CA PHE A 166 23.22 5.59 13.15
C PHE A 166 24.41 4.83 12.57
N MET A 167 24.24 4.16 11.43
CA MET A 167 25.31 3.47 10.71
C MET A 167 26.33 4.44 10.12
N GLY A 168 27.58 4.00 10.04
CA GLY A 168 28.63 4.73 9.31
C GLY A 168 28.33 4.78 7.80
N PRO A 169 28.92 5.74 7.04
CA PRO A 169 28.60 5.91 5.62
C PRO A 169 28.80 4.67 4.74
N LYS A 170 29.85 3.88 5.03
CA LYS A 170 30.17 2.65 4.29
C LYS A 170 29.15 1.54 4.57
N GLU A 171 28.90 1.26 5.85
CA GLU A 171 27.93 0.25 6.30
C GLU A 171 26.51 0.59 5.85
N ARG A 172 26.15 1.89 5.85
CA ARG A 172 24.88 2.37 5.35
C ARG A 172 24.73 2.09 3.86
N ALA A 173 25.75 2.39 3.04
CA ALA A 173 25.70 2.14 1.60
C ALA A 173 25.60 0.65 1.27
N GLU A 174 26.32 -0.20 2.00
CA GLU A 174 26.23 -1.67 1.88
C GLU A 174 24.81 -2.15 2.23
N THR A 175 24.27 -1.69 3.37
CA THR A 175 22.90 -2.02 3.80
C THR A 175 21.84 -1.51 2.82
N GLU A 176 21.98 -0.30 2.27
CA GLU A 176 21.06 0.25 1.26
C GLU A 176 21.06 -0.60 -0.02
N ALA A 177 22.23 -1.10 -0.43
CA ALA A 177 22.34 -1.99 -1.60
C ALA A 177 21.69 -3.35 -1.34
N GLU A 178 21.89 -3.95 -0.16
CA GLU A 178 21.26 -5.21 0.26
C GLU A 178 19.73 -5.08 0.35
N LEU A 179 19.23 -3.99 0.94
CA LEU A 179 17.79 -3.78 1.05
C LEU A 179 17.15 -3.51 -0.32
N LYS A 180 17.87 -2.82 -1.21
CA LYS A 180 17.39 -2.58 -2.58
C LYS A 180 17.26 -3.90 -3.37
N SER A 181 18.21 -4.83 -3.21
CA SER A 181 18.11 -6.14 -3.87
C SER A 181 17.04 -7.04 -3.24
N ALA A 182 16.72 -6.85 -1.95
CA ALA A 182 15.65 -7.56 -1.24
C ALA A 182 14.24 -6.99 -1.47
N ASN A 183 14.05 -6.07 -2.42
CA ASN A 183 12.78 -5.39 -2.67
C ASN A 183 12.21 -4.72 -1.41
N PHE A 184 13.05 -4.02 -0.65
CA PHE A 184 12.62 -3.34 0.57
C PHE A 184 11.69 -2.15 0.26
N PRO A 185 10.58 -1.97 1.01
CA PRO A 185 9.62 -0.91 0.74
C PRO A 185 10.23 0.47 0.90
N ASP A 186 9.84 1.43 0.05
CA ASP A 186 10.20 2.83 0.28
C ASP A 186 9.44 3.36 1.51
N ILE A 187 10.18 3.65 2.57
CA ILE A 187 9.68 4.09 3.86
C ILE A 187 10.31 5.44 4.17
N SER A 188 9.47 6.44 4.40
CA SER A 188 9.91 7.78 4.76
C SER A 188 10.36 7.89 6.22
N GLU A 189 11.23 8.85 6.51
CA GLU A 189 11.68 9.11 7.88
C GLU A 189 10.53 9.46 8.82
N ASP A 190 9.48 10.09 8.31
CA ASP A 190 8.29 10.46 9.06
C ASP A 190 7.45 9.25 9.47
N GLU A 191 7.38 8.21 8.63
CA GLU A 191 6.76 6.93 8.99
C GLU A 191 7.54 6.26 10.13
N VAL A 192 8.87 6.20 10.00
CA VAL A 192 9.75 5.64 11.04
C VAL A 192 9.62 6.42 12.35
N ASN A 193 9.66 7.76 12.30
CA ASN A 193 9.51 8.61 13.48
C ASN A 193 8.14 8.43 14.11
N ARG A 194 7.09 8.27 13.32
CA ARG A 194 5.76 7.98 13.85
C ARG A 194 5.77 6.64 14.58
N TYR A 195 6.34 5.59 13.99
CA TYR A 195 6.42 4.26 14.58
C TYR A 195 7.20 4.27 15.90
N MET A 196 8.43 4.79 15.89
CA MET A 196 9.32 4.81 17.07
C MET A 196 8.81 5.68 18.22
N ASN A 197 7.98 6.68 17.92
CA ASN A 197 7.37 7.54 18.94
C ASN A 197 5.99 7.02 19.42
N ARG A 198 5.55 5.83 19.00
CA ARG A 198 4.34 5.21 19.57
C ARG A 198 4.65 4.82 21.01
N ARG A 199 3.75 5.20 21.93
CA ARG A 199 3.82 4.69 23.30
C ARG A 199 3.50 3.20 23.29
N ILE A 200 4.34 2.43 23.97
CA ILE A 200 4.10 1.00 24.18
C ILE A 200 2.83 0.87 25.04
N SER A 201 1.94 -0.05 24.66
CA SER A 201 0.78 -0.42 25.47
C SER A 201 1.28 -1.11 26.74
N MET A 202 0.99 -0.54 27.90
CA MET A 202 1.36 -1.16 29.17
C MET A 202 0.61 -2.47 29.41
N ASN A 203 -0.60 -2.61 28.87
CA ASN A 203 -1.39 -3.84 28.99
C ASN A 203 -0.76 -4.98 28.19
N ASP A 204 -0.38 -4.71 26.94
CA ASP A 204 0.25 -5.72 26.06
C ASP A 204 1.62 -6.13 26.65
N LEU A 205 2.34 -5.17 27.24
CA LEU A 205 3.60 -5.42 27.94
C LEU A 205 3.40 -6.28 29.20
N GLU A 206 2.37 -6.02 29.99
CA GLU A 206 2.00 -6.82 31.17
C GLU A 206 1.68 -8.26 30.79
N GLU A 207 0.86 -8.44 29.76
CA GLU A 207 0.47 -9.75 29.24
C GLU A 207 1.69 -10.51 28.75
N THR A 208 2.54 -9.87 27.94
CA THR A 208 3.78 -10.46 27.42
C THR A 208 4.74 -10.86 28.54
N ILE A 209 4.94 -10.01 29.55
CA ILE A 209 5.80 -10.30 30.71
C ILE A 209 5.23 -11.47 31.52
N THR A 210 3.92 -11.48 31.72
CA THR A 210 3.23 -12.52 32.49
C THR A 210 3.24 -13.86 31.78
N GLU A 211 3.04 -13.89 30.46
CA GLU A 211 3.10 -15.10 29.66
C GLU A 211 4.53 -15.66 29.61
N LYS A 212 5.52 -14.81 29.34
CA LYS A 212 6.91 -15.22 29.17
C LYS A 212 7.60 -15.63 30.47
N PHE A 213 7.31 -14.95 31.58
CA PHE A 213 8.02 -15.13 32.85
C PHE A 213 7.12 -15.66 33.99
N GLY A 214 5.83 -15.90 33.74
CA GLY A 214 4.91 -16.52 34.67
C GLY A 214 4.79 -15.76 36.00
N ARG A 215 5.01 -16.47 37.12
CA ARG A 215 4.91 -15.88 38.47
C ARG A 215 5.96 -14.79 38.72
N ALA A 216 7.17 -14.94 38.19
CA ALA A 216 8.22 -13.94 38.35
C ALA A 216 7.88 -12.65 37.60
N GLY A 217 7.28 -12.77 36.41
CA GLY A 217 6.78 -11.64 35.64
C GLY A 217 5.72 -10.85 36.40
N ARG A 218 4.72 -11.53 36.99
CA ARG A 218 3.68 -10.88 37.81
C ARG A 218 4.24 -10.16 39.03
N ALA A 219 5.12 -10.81 39.79
CA ALA A 219 5.75 -10.18 40.96
C ALA A 219 6.57 -8.93 40.57
N HIS A 220 7.27 -8.98 39.43
CA HIS A 220 8.00 -7.82 38.92
C HIS A 220 7.05 -6.70 38.48
N TRP A 221 5.91 -7.04 37.85
CA TRP A 221 4.90 -6.07 37.47
C TRP A 221 4.28 -5.36 38.68
N GLU A 222 4.02 -6.09 39.77
CA GLU A 222 3.55 -5.52 41.05
C GLU A 222 4.56 -4.51 41.62
N ILE A 223 5.85 -4.82 41.57
CA ILE A 223 6.92 -3.89 41.99
C ILE A 223 6.90 -2.61 41.14
N LEU A 224 6.72 -2.73 39.82
CA LEU A 224 6.63 -1.58 38.92
C LEU A 224 5.40 -0.70 39.20
N GLN A 225 4.24 -1.31 39.49
CA GLN A 225 3.04 -0.55 39.87
C GLN A 225 3.23 0.15 41.22
N GLN A 226 3.86 -0.51 42.19
CA GLN A 226 4.18 0.10 43.47
C GLN A 226 5.11 1.31 43.32
N ALA A 227 6.17 1.18 42.52
CA ALA A 227 7.10 2.29 42.25
C ALA A 227 6.39 3.48 41.56
N LYS A 228 5.48 3.20 40.63
CA LYS A 228 4.66 4.23 39.96
C LYS A 228 3.71 4.93 40.94
N ASP A 229 3.06 4.18 41.83
CA ASP A 229 2.16 4.74 42.83
C ASP A 229 2.91 5.59 43.85
N ASP A 230 4.14 5.21 44.19
CA ASP A 230 5.01 5.98 45.08
C ASP A 230 5.48 7.28 44.41
N GLU A 231 5.86 7.26 43.13
CA GLU A 231 6.18 8.49 42.35
C GLU A 231 4.98 9.44 42.25
N TYR A 232 3.74 8.93 42.20
CA TYR A 232 2.54 9.77 42.16
C TYR A 232 2.23 10.46 43.50
N ARG A 233 2.72 9.89 44.62
CA ARG A 233 2.48 10.43 45.97
C ARG A 233 3.50 11.51 46.37
N GLU A 234 4.66 11.54 45.72
CA GLU A 234 5.69 12.58 45.85
C GLU A 234 5.34 13.85 45.04
#